data_AF-A0A7W2HFL9-F1
#
_entry.id   AF-A0A7W2HFL9-F1
#
_cell.length_a   1.000
_cell.length_b   1.000
_cell.length_c   1.000
_cell.angle_alpha   90.00
_cell.angle_beta   90.00
_cell.angle_gamma   90.00
#
_symmetry.space_group_name_H-M   'P 1'
#
loop_
_entity.id
_entity.type
_entity.pdbx_description
1 polymer ?
#
loop_
_entity_poly.entity_id
_entity_poly.type
_entity_poly.pdbx_seq_one_letter_code
_entity_poly.pdbx_strand_id
1 'polypeptide(L)'
;NGKQVRGHTLAWHSQQPGWMQSLSGSSLRQAMIDHINGVMGHYKGKIAQWDVVNEAFEDGSSGARRDSNLQRTGNDWIEVAFRTARAADPAAKLCYNDYNIENWTWAKTQAVYAMVRDFKQRGVPIDCVGFQSHFNSGSPYNSNFRTTLQSFAALGVDVAITELDIQGASATTYANVTNDCLAVPRCLGITVWGVRDTDSWRSGDTPLLFNGDGSKKPAYTAVLNALNGGSTTPPSDAGQIKGVGSGRCLDVPNASTTDGTQLQLWDCNNGSNQQWTYTAAGELRVYGNKCLDAAGTGNGAKVQIYSCWGGDNQKWRLNSDGSIVGVQSGLCLDAVGAGTANGTLIQLYSCSNGSNQRWTRT
;
A
#
# COMPACT_ATOMS: atom_id res chain seq x y z
N ASN A 1 20.11 11.24 5.19
CA ASN A 1 18.78 10.62 5.02
C ASN A 1 18.42 9.51 6.01
N GLY A 2 19.38 8.92 6.76
CA GLY A 2 19.07 8.05 7.92
C GLY A 2 18.26 6.78 7.64
N LYS A 3 18.38 6.21 6.43
CA LYS A 3 17.60 5.05 5.97
C LYS A 3 18.48 3.80 5.95
N GLN A 4 17.95 2.67 6.41
CA GLN A 4 18.52 1.36 6.11
C GLN A 4 18.32 1.01 4.62
N VAL A 5 18.99 -0.05 4.15
CA VAL A 5 18.96 -0.48 2.76
C VAL A 5 18.59 -1.96 2.68
N ARG A 6 17.66 -2.28 1.78
CA ARG A 6 17.45 -3.64 1.27
C ARG A 6 18.21 -3.77 -0.05
N GLY A 7 19.13 -4.72 -0.14
CA GLY A 7 19.82 -5.04 -1.38
C GLY A 7 18.93 -5.88 -2.28
N HIS A 8 18.71 -5.42 -3.51
CA HIS A 8 17.82 -6.05 -4.48
C HIS A 8 18.46 -5.99 -5.88
N THR A 9 18.72 -7.10 -6.56
CA THR A 9 18.70 -8.51 -6.10
C THR A 9 19.93 -9.23 -6.64
N LEU A 10 20.34 -10.35 -6.02
CA LEU A 10 21.60 -11.02 -6.35
C LEU A 10 21.46 -12.09 -7.43
N ALA A 11 20.41 -12.90 -7.40
CA ALA A 11 20.22 -13.98 -8.37
C ALA A 11 18.76 -14.04 -8.85
N TRP A 12 18.56 -13.70 -10.11
CA TRP A 12 17.24 -13.59 -10.73
C TRP A 12 17.31 -13.93 -12.21
N HIS A 13 16.21 -14.46 -12.75
CA HIS A 13 16.10 -14.81 -14.18
C HIS A 13 15.94 -13.57 -15.07
N SER A 14 15.34 -12.50 -14.54
CA SER A 14 15.10 -11.26 -15.27
C SER A 14 16.26 -10.28 -15.12
N GLN A 15 16.30 -9.29 -16.01
CA GLN A 15 17.29 -8.19 -16.04
C GLN A 15 18.76 -8.64 -15.95
N GLN A 16 19.06 -9.89 -16.31
CA GLN A 16 20.42 -10.37 -16.43
C GLN A 16 21.17 -9.56 -17.50
N PRO A 17 22.44 -9.22 -17.30
CA PRO A 17 23.24 -8.63 -18.38
C PRO A 17 23.39 -9.65 -19.53
N GLY A 18 23.54 -9.16 -20.76
CA GLY A 18 23.55 -10.01 -21.95
C GLY A 18 24.56 -11.17 -21.90
N TRP A 19 25.72 -10.97 -21.27
CA TRP A 19 26.70 -12.03 -21.09
C TRP A 19 26.17 -13.17 -20.21
N MET A 20 25.43 -12.90 -19.13
CA MET A 20 24.87 -13.92 -18.24
C MET A 20 23.70 -14.66 -18.88
N GLN A 21 22.88 -13.97 -19.68
CA GLN A 21 21.80 -14.60 -20.45
C GLN A 21 22.31 -15.69 -21.40
N SER A 22 23.54 -15.52 -21.92
CA SER A 22 24.20 -16.49 -22.81
C SER A 22 24.82 -17.70 -22.09
N LEU A 23 24.92 -17.67 -20.75
CA LEU A 23 25.49 -18.76 -19.98
C LEU A 23 24.46 -19.83 -19.64
N SER A 24 24.96 -21.05 -19.42
CA SER A 24 24.18 -22.18 -18.89
C SER A 24 25.08 -23.13 -18.08
N GLY A 25 24.48 -24.16 -17.47
CA GLY A 25 25.21 -25.23 -16.78
C GLY A 25 26.14 -24.72 -15.67
N SER A 26 27.32 -25.35 -15.57
CA SER A 26 28.34 -25.03 -14.55
C SER A 26 28.91 -23.62 -14.68
N SER A 27 29.09 -23.11 -15.90
CA SER A 27 29.59 -21.75 -16.13
C SER A 27 28.64 -20.69 -15.59
N LEU A 28 27.33 -20.86 -15.81
CA LEU A 28 26.32 -19.98 -15.21
C LEU A 28 26.27 -20.13 -13.69
N ARG A 29 26.37 -21.36 -13.17
CA ARG A 29 26.38 -21.61 -11.72
C ARG A 29 27.54 -20.88 -11.05
N GLN A 30 28.74 -20.93 -11.64
CA GLN A 30 29.89 -20.21 -11.11
C GLN A 30 29.72 -18.70 -11.23
N ALA A 31 29.22 -18.20 -12.36
CA ALA A 31 28.94 -16.77 -12.54
C ALA A 31 27.94 -16.22 -11.51
N MET A 32 26.91 -17.01 -11.14
CA MET A 32 25.97 -16.65 -10.06
C MET A 32 26.69 -16.52 -8.71
N ILE A 33 27.56 -17.49 -8.37
CA ILE A 33 28.35 -17.48 -7.13
C ILE A 33 29.28 -16.27 -7.09
N ASP A 34 29.99 -16.00 -8.20
CA ASP A 34 30.92 -14.88 -8.32
C ASP A 34 30.20 -13.54 -8.19
N HIS A 35 29.02 -13.40 -8.81
CA HIS A 35 28.19 -12.21 -8.69
C HIS A 35 27.74 -11.95 -7.24
N ILE A 36 27.23 -12.98 -6.55
CA ILE A 36 26.83 -12.89 -5.13
C ILE A 36 28.01 -12.42 -4.28
N ASN A 37 29.18 -13.06 -4.42
CA ASN A 37 30.37 -12.70 -3.65
C ASN A 37 30.86 -11.27 -3.94
N GLY A 38 30.90 -10.88 -5.21
CA GLY A 38 31.36 -9.54 -5.62
C GLY A 38 30.46 -8.43 -5.08
N VAL A 39 29.14 -8.55 -5.28
CA VAL A 39 28.18 -7.53 -4.86
C VAL A 39 28.07 -7.47 -3.33
N MET A 40 27.88 -8.61 -2.66
CA MET A 40 27.78 -8.61 -1.19
C MET A 40 29.10 -8.21 -0.54
N GLY A 41 30.24 -8.62 -1.09
CA GLY A 41 31.56 -8.21 -0.59
C GLY A 41 31.76 -6.69 -0.62
N HIS A 42 31.29 -6.03 -1.68
CA HIS A 42 31.35 -4.56 -1.79
C HIS A 42 30.50 -3.86 -0.71
N TYR A 43 29.33 -4.41 -0.40
CA TYR A 43 28.37 -3.83 0.56
C TYR A 43 28.38 -4.49 1.94
N LYS A 44 29.40 -5.29 2.26
CA LYS A 44 29.47 -6.10 3.49
C LYS A 44 29.24 -5.26 4.74
N GLY A 45 28.32 -5.72 5.60
CA GLY A 45 27.97 -5.07 6.86
C GLY A 45 27.17 -3.77 6.73
N LYS A 46 26.75 -3.37 5.51
CA LYS A 46 26.01 -2.13 5.24
C LYS A 46 24.55 -2.37 4.86
N ILE A 47 24.16 -3.62 4.62
CA ILE A 47 22.84 -4.00 4.11
C ILE A 47 22.06 -4.74 5.19
N ALA A 48 20.83 -4.29 5.45
CA ALA A 48 19.99 -4.90 6.47
C ALA A 48 19.40 -6.24 5.99
N GLN A 49 18.93 -6.27 4.74
CA GLN A 49 18.29 -7.42 4.11
C GLN A 49 18.77 -7.54 2.66
N TRP A 50 19.05 -8.76 2.19
CA TRP A 50 19.32 -9.05 0.79
C TRP A 50 18.22 -9.92 0.21
N ASP A 51 17.60 -9.49 -0.89
CA ASP A 51 16.85 -10.39 -1.77
C ASP A 51 17.88 -11.23 -2.53
N VAL A 52 18.26 -12.38 -1.96
CA VAL A 52 19.31 -13.24 -2.50
C VAL A 52 18.82 -13.89 -3.79
N VAL A 53 17.60 -14.41 -3.77
CA VAL A 53 16.93 -14.98 -4.93
C VAL A 53 15.60 -14.29 -5.12
N ASN A 54 15.31 -13.91 -6.37
CA ASN A 54 14.04 -13.31 -6.76
C ASN A 54 13.30 -14.22 -7.76
N GLU A 55 11.99 -14.36 -7.58
CA GLU A 55 11.02 -14.90 -8.57
C GLU A 55 11.37 -16.27 -9.18
N ALA A 56 11.72 -17.23 -8.33
CA ALA A 56 12.18 -18.54 -8.75
C ALA A 56 11.06 -19.55 -9.01
N PHE A 57 9.80 -19.20 -8.78
CA PHE A 57 8.64 -20.06 -9.06
C PHE A 57 7.82 -19.52 -10.23
N GLU A 58 7.22 -20.44 -10.99
CA GLU A 58 6.31 -20.08 -12.07
C GLU A 58 5.00 -19.51 -11.54
N ASP A 59 4.39 -18.67 -12.38
CA ASP A 59 3.02 -18.24 -12.18
C ASP A 59 2.02 -19.34 -12.54
N GLY A 60 0.80 -19.22 -12.01
CA GLY A 60 -0.28 -20.17 -12.26
C GLY A 60 -0.43 -21.23 -11.16
N SER A 61 -0.95 -22.40 -11.54
CA SER A 61 -1.47 -23.40 -10.60
C SER A 61 -0.56 -24.59 -10.33
N SER A 62 0.63 -24.64 -10.94
CA SER A 62 1.53 -25.80 -10.80
C SER A 62 2.36 -25.79 -9.53
N GLY A 63 2.73 -24.60 -9.03
CA GLY A 63 3.77 -24.47 -7.99
C GLY A 63 5.16 -24.90 -8.47
N ALA A 64 5.36 -25.00 -9.79
CA ALA A 64 6.65 -25.40 -10.36
C ALA A 64 7.71 -24.30 -10.18
N ARG A 65 8.99 -24.71 -10.23
CA ARG A 65 10.09 -23.77 -10.39
C ARG A 65 10.01 -23.12 -11.77
N ARG A 66 10.41 -21.85 -11.84
CA ARG A 66 10.49 -21.10 -13.08
C ARG A 66 11.50 -21.69 -14.04
N ASP A 67 11.09 -21.99 -15.27
CA ASP A 67 12.01 -22.45 -16.30
C ASP A 67 12.92 -21.29 -16.73
N SER A 68 14.16 -21.33 -16.26
CA SER A 68 15.16 -20.29 -16.47
C SER A 68 16.53 -20.92 -16.65
N ASN A 69 17.47 -20.17 -17.25
CA ASN A 69 18.86 -20.61 -17.33
C ASN A 69 19.42 -21.00 -15.95
N LEU A 70 19.09 -20.25 -14.89
CA LEU A 70 19.43 -20.54 -13.50
C LEU A 70 18.84 -21.87 -13.03
N GLN A 71 17.53 -22.10 -13.20
CA GLN A 71 16.89 -23.36 -12.80
C GLN A 71 17.48 -24.57 -13.55
N ARG A 72 17.83 -24.40 -14.82
CA ARG A 72 18.46 -25.45 -15.65
C ARG A 72 19.91 -25.78 -15.22
N THR A 73 20.54 -24.96 -14.38
CA THR A 73 21.83 -25.34 -13.76
C THR A 73 21.69 -26.48 -12.74
N GLY A 74 20.48 -26.72 -12.24
CA GLY A 74 20.17 -27.72 -11.22
C GLY A 74 19.21 -27.14 -10.16
N ASN A 75 18.31 -27.97 -9.64
CA ASN A 75 17.24 -27.53 -8.72
C ASN A 75 17.76 -26.94 -7.40
N ASP A 76 19.01 -27.25 -7.06
CA ASP A 76 19.76 -26.81 -5.88
C ASP A 76 20.30 -25.36 -5.99
N TRP A 77 20.17 -24.70 -7.14
CA TRP A 77 20.77 -23.38 -7.39
C TRP A 77 20.39 -22.33 -6.33
N ILE A 78 19.14 -22.37 -5.85
CA ILE A 78 18.65 -21.46 -4.79
C ILE A 78 19.40 -21.73 -3.49
N GLU A 79 19.53 -23.00 -3.08
CA GLU A 79 20.26 -23.36 -1.87
C GLU A 79 21.74 -22.92 -1.95
N VAL A 80 22.37 -23.13 -3.11
CA VAL A 80 23.74 -22.66 -3.37
C VAL A 80 23.82 -21.14 -3.21
N ALA A 81 22.89 -20.38 -3.80
CA ALA A 81 22.87 -18.92 -3.67
C ALA A 81 22.79 -18.46 -2.21
N PHE A 82 21.92 -19.05 -1.39
CA PHE A 82 21.81 -18.71 0.04
C PHE A 82 23.08 -19.08 0.83
N ARG A 83 23.66 -20.26 0.59
CA ARG A 83 24.91 -20.66 1.25
C ARG A 83 26.07 -19.74 0.89
N THR A 84 26.19 -19.36 -0.38
CA THR A 84 27.18 -18.36 -0.83
C THR A 84 26.95 -17.01 -0.16
N ALA A 85 25.70 -16.52 -0.14
CA ALA A 85 25.35 -15.24 0.43
C ALA A 85 25.68 -15.16 1.93
N ARG A 86 25.38 -16.22 2.70
CA ARG A 86 25.73 -16.29 4.13
C ARG A 86 27.23 -16.20 4.37
N ALA A 87 28.04 -16.83 3.53
CA ALA A 87 29.50 -16.77 3.65
C ALA A 87 30.05 -15.38 3.28
N ALA A 88 29.47 -14.73 2.26
CA ALA A 88 29.88 -13.41 1.82
C ALA A 88 29.65 -12.33 2.89
N ASP A 89 28.44 -12.29 3.46
CA ASP A 89 28.08 -11.37 4.54
C ASP A 89 27.18 -12.04 5.60
N PRO A 90 27.76 -12.52 6.73
CA PRO A 90 27.00 -13.11 7.81
C PRO A 90 26.07 -12.13 8.55
N ALA A 91 26.28 -10.80 8.43
CA ALA A 91 25.52 -9.81 9.18
C ALA A 91 24.17 -9.44 8.54
N ALA A 92 24.00 -9.69 7.24
CA ALA A 92 22.77 -9.40 6.52
C ALA A 92 21.70 -10.50 6.74
N LYS A 93 20.43 -10.10 6.80
CA LYS A 93 19.31 -11.04 6.68
C LYS A 93 19.16 -11.48 5.22
N LEU A 94 19.04 -12.77 4.97
CA LEU A 94 18.95 -13.34 3.64
C LEU A 94 17.50 -13.71 3.32
N CYS A 95 16.92 -13.02 2.34
CA CYS A 95 15.53 -13.15 1.94
C CYS A 95 15.38 -13.89 0.60
N TYR A 96 14.35 -14.71 0.52
CA TYR A 96 13.75 -15.13 -0.74
C TYR A 96 12.62 -14.15 -1.09
N ASN A 97 12.61 -13.56 -2.28
CA ASN A 97 11.59 -12.59 -2.70
C ASN A 97 10.82 -13.07 -3.92
N ASP A 98 9.50 -12.88 -3.94
CA ASP A 98 8.65 -13.24 -5.09
C ASP A 98 7.31 -12.51 -5.03
N TYR A 99 6.59 -12.48 -6.16
CA TYR A 99 5.20 -12.03 -6.28
C TYR A 99 4.24 -13.21 -6.45
N ASN A 100 2.95 -12.93 -6.31
CA ASN A 100 1.88 -13.94 -6.41
C ASN A 100 2.10 -15.09 -5.41
N ILE A 101 2.66 -14.75 -4.25
CA ILE A 101 2.85 -15.66 -3.12
C ILE A 101 2.12 -15.16 -1.87
N GLU A 102 1.26 -14.15 -2.02
CA GLU A 102 0.52 -13.51 -0.93
C GLU A 102 -0.73 -14.32 -0.56
N ASN A 103 -1.43 -14.87 -1.56
CA ASN A 103 -2.66 -15.61 -1.33
C ASN A 103 -2.36 -17.06 -0.91
N TRP A 104 -2.76 -17.43 0.29
CA TRP A 104 -2.45 -18.74 0.87
C TRP A 104 -2.97 -19.92 0.01
N THR A 105 -4.06 -19.74 -0.74
CA THR A 105 -4.66 -20.83 -1.52
C THR A 105 -3.93 -21.11 -2.83
N TRP A 106 -2.95 -20.29 -3.21
CA TRP A 106 -2.27 -20.43 -4.49
C TRP A 106 -1.15 -21.46 -4.43
N ALA A 107 -1.01 -22.23 -5.52
CA ALA A 107 0.01 -23.27 -5.63
C ALA A 107 1.43 -22.70 -5.52
N LYS A 108 1.68 -21.50 -6.09
CA LYS A 108 2.96 -20.80 -5.99
C LYS A 108 3.32 -20.50 -4.52
N THR A 109 2.38 -19.95 -3.75
CA THR A 109 2.53 -19.71 -2.30
C THR A 109 2.90 -20.99 -1.55
N GLN A 110 2.16 -22.08 -1.79
CA GLN A 110 2.40 -23.37 -1.13
C GLN A 110 3.76 -23.98 -1.51
N ALA A 111 4.21 -23.81 -2.75
CA ALA A 111 5.48 -24.32 -3.21
C ALA A 111 6.67 -23.56 -2.62
N VAL A 112 6.57 -22.22 -2.54
CA VAL A 112 7.56 -21.40 -1.82
C VAL A 112 7.58 -21.77 -0.34
N TYR A 113 6.42 -21.93 0.29
CA TYR A 113 6.33 -22.37 1.69
C TYR A 113 7.02 -23.73 1.92
N ALA A 114 6.79 -24.70 1.02
CA ALA A 114 7.42 -26.00 1.10
C ALA A 114 8.96 -25.92 0.96
N MET A 115 9.46 -25.08 0.06
CA MET A 115 10.91 -24.83 -0.10
C MET A 115 11.51 -24.21 1.16
N VAL A 116 10.91 -23.15 1.70
CA VAL A 116 11.42 -22.49 2.90
C VAL A 116 11.40 -23.44 4.09
N ARG A 117 10.33 -24.25 4.24
CA ARG A 117 10.26 -25.29 5.28
C ARG A 117 11.39 -26.31 5.15
N ASP A 118 11.63 -26.83 3.95
CA ASP A 118 12.74 -27.75 3.67
C ASP A 118 14.11 -27.12 4.01
N PHE A 119 14.31 -25.87 3.59
CA PHE A 119 15.54 -25.11 3.89
C PHE A 119 15.78 -24.99 5.39
N LYS A 120 14.75 -24.66 6.17
CA LYS A 120 14.85 -24.59 7.62
C LYS A 120 15.14 -25.95 8.26
N GLN A 121 14.53 -27.02 7.75
CA GLN A 121 14.76 -28.38 8.24
C GLN A 121 16.19 -28.88 7.98
N ARG A 122 16.78 -28.54 6.83
CA ARG A 122 18.13 -28.97 6.43
C ARG A 122 19.25 -27.98 6.78
N GLY A 123 18.93 -26.85 7.42
CA GLY A 123 19.92 -25.84 7.80
C GLY A 123 20.49 -25.03 6.62
N VAL A 124 19.68 -24.77 5.59
CA VAL A 124 20.00 -23.78 4.56
C VAL A 124 19.82 -22.37 5.15
N PRO A 125 20.77 -21.44 4.97
CA PRO A 125 20.77 -20.16 5.67
C PRO A 125 19.80 -19.15 5.03
N ILE A 126 18.51 -19.27 5.37
CA ILE A 126 17.46 -18.31 5.02
C ILE A 126 16.87 -17.68 6.30
N ASP A 127 16.76 -16.35 6.29
CA ASP A 127 16.27 -15.58 7.43
C ASP A 127 14.93 -14.94 7.17
N CYS A 128 14.58 -14.67 5.92
CA CYS A 128 13.35 -13.95 5.59
C CYS A 128 12.68 -14.42 4.30
N VAL A 129 11.40 -14.07 4.16
CA VAL A 129 10.64 -14.13 2.91
C VAL A 129 10.06 -12.76 2.62
N GLY A 130 10.41 -12.23 1.45
CA GLY A 130 9.87 -11.01 0.88
C GLY A 130 8.64 -11.33 0.02
N PHE A 131 7.55 -10.63 0.28
CA PHE A 131 6.31 -10.69 -0.49
C PHE A 131 6.19 -9.39 -1.27
N GLN A 132 6.39 -9.46 -2.60
CA GLN A 132 6.38 -8.27 -3.46
C GLN A 132 5.08 -7.48 -3.27
N SER A 133 3.93 -8.18 -3.17
CA SER A 133 2.64 -7.55 -2.89
C SER A 133 2.18 -6.57 -3.97
N HIS A 134 2.39 -6.92 -5.23
CA HIS A 134 1.86 -6.22 -6.40
C HIS A 134 0.37 -6.53 -6.63
N PHE A 135 -0.51 -5.88 -5.87
CA PHE A 135 -1.94 -6.18 -5.90
C PHE A 135 -2.66 -5.46 -7.04
N ASN A 136 -3.45 -6.20 -7.83
CA ASN A 136 -4.28 -5.68 -8.91
C ASN A 136 -5.50 -6.57 -9.14
N SER A 137 -6.35 -6.27 -10.12
CA SER A 137 -7.55 -7.08 -10.37
C SER A 137 -7.26 -8.53 -10.78
N GLY A 138 -6.10 -8.80 -11.40
CA GLY A 138 -5.66 -10.15 -11.78
C GLY A 138 -5.01 -10.92 -10.62
N SER A 139 -4.39 -10.20 -9.69
CA SER A 139 -3.81 -10.72 -8.45
C SER A 139 -4.28 -9.90 -7.25
N PRO A 140 -5.56 -10.05 -6.84
CA PRO A 140 -6.14 -9.20 -5.83
C PRO A 140 -5.61 -9.55 -4.43
N TYR A 141 -5.46 -8.53 -3.60
CA TYR A 141 -5.31 -8.73 -2.16
C TYR A 141 -6.45 -9.61 -1.62
N ASN A 142 -6.10 -10.51 -0.71
CA ASN A 142 -7.05 -11.33 0.04
C ASN A 142 -6.70 -11.28 1.53
N SER A 143 -7.71 -11.32 2.40
CA SER A 143 -7.49 -11.31 3.86
C SER A 143 -6.69 -12.51 4.39
N ASN A 144 -6.60 -13.59 3.63
CA ASN A 144 -5.72 -14.71 3.95
C ASN A 144 -4.22 -14.38 3.78
N PHE A 145 -3.86 -13.20 3.29
CA PHE A 145 -2.46 -12.75 3.25
C PHE A 145 -1.85 -12.73 4.65
N ARG A 146 -2.62 -12.32 5.67
CA ARG A 146 -2.20 -12.46 7.08
C ARG A 146 -1.84 -13.90 7.45
N THR A 147 -2.67 -14.85 7.04
CA THR A 147 -2.41 -16.28 7.28
C THR A 147 -1.12 -16.71 6.59
N THR A 148 -0.86 -16.26 5.36
CA THR A 148 0.41 -16.50 4.66
C THR A 148 1.59 -15.97 5.48
N LEU A 149 1.56 -14.70 5.88
CA LEU A 149 2.63 -14.09 6.69
C LEU A 149 2.87 -14.87 8.00
N GLN A 150 1.80 -15.25 8.70
CA GLN A 150 1.87 -16.05 9.93
C GLN A 150 2.46 -17.44 9.69
N SER A 151 2.07 -18.11 8.61
CA SER A 151 2.57 -19.45 8.26
C SER A 151 4.07 -19.43 7.98
N PHE A 152 4.56 -18.47 7.19
CA PHE A 152 6.00 -18.34 6.96
C PHE A 152 6.74 -17.94 8.23
N ALA A 153 6.20 -17.02 9.03
CA ALA A 153 6.76 -16.65 10.33
C ALA A 153 6.93 -17.86 11.28
N ALA A 154 5.97 -18.80 11.25
CA ALA A 154 6.00 -20.02 12.06
C ALA A 154 7.13 -21.00 11.66
N LEU A 155 7.72 -20.88 10.46
CA LEU A 155 8.92 -21.62 10.06
C LEU A 155 10.22 -21.07 10.69
N GLY A 156 10.13 -19.99 11.46
CA GLY A 156 11.29 -19.34 12.06
C GLY A 156 12.09 -18.47 11.08
N VAL A 157 11.43 -17.95 10.05
CA VAL A 157 11.92 -16.87 9.20
C VAL A 157 11.12 -15.61 9.48
N ASP A 158 11.73 -14.46 9.28
CA ASP A 158 11.01 -13.20 9.24
C ASP A 158 10.26 -13.03 7.92
N VAL A 159 9.32 -12.09 7.88
CA VAL A 159 8.58 -11.75 6.66
C VAL A 159 8.70 -10.25 6.40
N ALA A 160 8.65 -9.84 5.14
CA ALA A 160 8.66 -8.42 4.77
C ALA A 160 7.76 -8.20 3.55
N ILE A 161 7.09 -7.05 3.53
CA ILE A 161 6.36 -6.59 2.34
C ILE A 161 7.32 -5.69 1.57
N THR A 162 7.70 -6.08 0.35
CA THR A 162 8.93 -5.59 -0.29
C THR A 162 8.72 -4.62 -1.44
N GLU A 163 7.61 -4.74 -2.18
CA GLU A 163 7.39 -4.00 -3.42
C GLU A 163 5.92 -3.55 -3.53
N LEU A 164 5.31 -3.15 -2.41
CA LEU A 164 3.88 -2.90 -2.32
C LEU A 164 3.43 -1.82 -3.29
N ASP A 165 2.50 -2.19 -4.15
CA ASP A 165 1.67 -1.27 -4.92
C ASP A 165 0.29 -1.91 -5.12
N ILE A 166 -0.76 -1.09 -5.15
CA ILE A 166 -2.15 -1.56 -5.22
C ILE A 166 -2.87 -0.79 -6.32
N GLN A 167 -3.30 -1.46 -7.38
CA GLN A 167 -4.06 -0.84 -8.46
C GLN A 167 -5.25 0.00 -7.94
N GLY A 168 -5.32 1.26 -8.36
CA GLY A 168 -6.29 2.25 -7.91
C GLY A 168 -6.06 2.81 -6.50
N ALA A 169 -5.03 2.34 -5.79
CA ALA A 169 -4.64 2.74 -4.44
C ALA A 169 -5.82 2.80 -3.45
N SER A 170 -6.63 1.74 -3.41
CA SER A 170 -7.71 1.58 -2.43
C SER A 170 -7.19 1.83 -1.01
N ALA A 171 -7.72 2.87 -0.36
CA ALA A 171 -7.34 3.24 1.00
C ALA A 171 -7.59 2.10 2.00
N THR A 172 -8.69 1.37 1.82
CA THR A 172 -9.03 0.19 2.62
C THR A 172 -8.02 -0.93 2.43
N THR A 173 -7.63 -1.23 1.19
CA THR A 173 -6.69 -2.31 0.91
C THR A 173 -5.30 -1.99 1.46
N TYR A 174 -4.83 -0.75 1.30
CA TYR A 174 -3.56 -0.30 1.88
C TYR A 174 -3.56 -0.41 3.42
N ALA A 175 -4.65 -0.02 4.09
CA ALA A 175 -4.78 -0.17 5.54
C ALA A 175 -4.79 -1.65 5.95
N ASN A 176 -5.50 -2.52 5.22
CA ASN A 176 -5.55 -3.95 5.50
C ASN A 176 -4.17 -4.61 5.41
N VAL A 177 -3.43 -4.36 4.32
CA VAL A 177 -2.05 -4.85 4.14
C VAL A 177 -1.13 -4.34 5.26
N THR A 178 -1.29 -3.08 5.65
CA THR A 178 -0.53 -2.50 6.78
C THR A 178 -0.80 -3.26 8.08
N ASN A 179 -2.07 -3.52 8.38
CA ASN A 179 -2.48 -4.24 9.58
C ASN A 179 -2.09 -5.72 9.56
N ASP A 180 -2.01 -6.36 8.39
CA ASP A 180 -1.52 -7.72 8.27
C ASP A 180 -0.06 -7.83 8.70
N CYS A 181 0.77 -6.86 8.32
CA CYS A 181 2.15 -6.79 8.81
C CYS A 181 2.20 -6.51 10.31
N LEU A 182 1.44 -5.51 10.81
CA LEU A 182 1.39 -5.18 12.25
C LEU A 182 0.91 -6.36 13.12
N ALA A 183 0.06 -7.23 12.58
CA ALA A 183 -0.45 -8.41 13.27
C ALA A 183 0.55 -9.57 13.36
N VAL A 184 1.69 -9.50 12.67
CA VAL A 184 2.71 -10.55 12.65
C VAL A 184 4.01 -10.00 13.25
N PRO A 185 4.41 -10.42 14.48
CA PRO A 185 5.61 -9.89 15.14
C PRO A 185 6.92 -10.06 14.36
N ARG A 186 6.96 -11.01 13.43
CA ARG A 186 8.07 -11.28 12.51
C ARG A 186 8.00 -10.50 11.20
N CYS A 187 6.97 -9.70 10.98
CA CYS A 187 6.92 -8.78 9.85
C CYS A 187 7.86 -7.60 10.12
N LEU A 188 8.95 -7.51 9.35
CA LEU A 188 10.01 -6.52 9.57
C LEU A 188 9.58 -5.10 9.17
N GLY A 189 8.66 -4.99 8.21
CA GLY A 189 8.19 -3.72 7.69
C GLY A 189 7.63 -3.82 6.27
N ILE A 190 7.30 -2.65 5.74
CA ILE A 190 6.63 -2.47 4.44
C ILE A 190 7.44 -1.49 3.60
N THR A 191 7.70 -1.86 2.36
CA THR A 191 8.29 -1.00 1.33
C THR A 191 7.27 -0.87 0.20
N VAL A 192 6.93 0.37 -0.18
CA VAL A 192 6.11 0.66 -1.37
C VAL A 192 7.01 0.84 -2.59
N TRP A 193 6.56 0.39 -3.76
CA TRP A 193 7.41 0.35 -4.97
C TRP A 193 7.42 1.65 -5.78
N GLY A 194 7.86 2.71 -5.11
CA GLY A 194 7.99 4.05 -5.66
C GLY A 194 7.55 5.13 -4.67
N VAL A 195 7.67 6.39 -5.08
CA VAL A 195 7.27 7.53 -4.25
C VAL A 195 5.92 8.07 -4.71
N ARG A 196 5.86 8.64 -5.91
CA ARG A 196 4.61 9.15 -6.54
C ARG A 196 4.13 8.19 -7.60
N ASP A 197 2.85 8.23 -7.93
CA ASP A 197 2.28 7.44 -9.02
C ASP A 197 3.02 7.62 -10.35
N THR A 198 3.55 8.82 -10.63
CA THR A 198 4.35 9.11 -11.83
C THR A 198 5.73 8.44 -11.83
N ASP A 199 6.22 8.02 -10.66
CA ASP A 199 7.48 7.30 -10.50
C ASP A 199 7.26 5.76 -10.54
N SER A 200 6.00 5.30 -10.52
CA SER A 200 5.67 3.87 -10.55
C SER A 200 6.00 3.26 -11.90
N TRP A 201 6.55 2.04 -11.87
CA TRP A 201 6.68 1.18 -13.05
C TRP A 201 5.33 0.80 -13.69
N ARG A 202 4.22 1.02 -12.96
CA ARG A 202 2.83 0.80 -13.39
C ARG A 202 2.00 2.06 -13.17
N SER A 203 2.49 3.21 -13.64
CA SER A 203 1.86 4.52 -13.40
C SER A 203 0.39 4.60 -13.84
N GLY A 204 -0.01 3.87 -14.89
CA GLY A 204 -1.40 3.76 -15.33
C GLY A 204 -2.37 3.18 -14.30
N ASP A 205 -1.87 2.40 -13.33
CA ASP A 205 -2.65 1.85 -12.23
C ASP A 205 -2.84 2.85 -11.08
N THR A 206 -2.12 3.98 -11.09
CA THR A 206 -2.03 4.94 -9.97
C THR A 206 -1.90 4.26 -8.59
N PRO A 207 -0.89 3.38 -8.39
CA PRO A 207 -0.99 2.39 -7.33
C PRO A 207 -0.28 2.77 -6.02
N LEU A 208 0.34 3.96 -5.95
CA LEU A 208 1.18 4.41 -4.84
C LEU A 208 0.45 5.36 -3.89
N LEU A 209 1.16 5.91 -2.90
CA LEU A 209 0.61 6.73 -1.82
C LEU A 209 0.59 8.23 -2.10
N PHE A 210 1.27 8.69 -3.14
CA PHE A 210 1.32 10.09 -3.55
C PHE A 210 0.94 10.25 -5.02
N ASN A 211 0.23 11.33 -5.33
CA ASN A 211 -0.04 11.74 -6.70
C ASN A 211 1.23 12.33 -7.34
N GLY A 212 1.20 12.57 -8.66
CA GLY A 212 2.32 13.14 -9.40
C GLY A 212 2.77 14.53 -8.93
N ASP A 213 1.83 15.33 -8.41
CA ASP A 213 2.09 16.65 -7.81
C ASP A 213 2.72 16.58 -6.41
N GLY A 214 2.91 15.37 -5.85
CA GLY A 214 3.43 15.14 -4.51
C GLY A 214 2.38 15.26 -3.40
N SER A 215 1.11 15.47 -3.73
CA SER A 215 0.02 15.46 -2.76
C SER A 215 -0.19 14.05 -2.20
N LYS A 216 -0.51 13.98 -0.91
CA LYS A 216 -0.82 12.73 -0.22
C LYS A 216 -2.16 12.21 -0.71
N LYS A 217 -2.23 10.94 -1.11
CA LYS A 217 -3.48 10.28 -1.47
C LYS A 217 -4.30 9.89 -0.23
N PRO A 218 -5.58 9.54 -0.39
CA PRO A 218 -6.39 8.94 0.67
C PRO A 218 -5.72 7.72 1.32
N ALA A 219 -5.11 6.86 0.51
CA ALA A 219 -4.35 5.70 0.97
C ALA A 219 -3.18 6.05 1.89
N TYR A 220 -2.47 7.17 1.66
CA TYR A 220 -1.39 7.60 2.56
C TYR A 220 -1.90 7.78 3.99
N THR A 221 -3.04 8.44 4.14
CA THR A 221 -3.61 8.72 5.47
C THR A 221 -4.14 7.44 6.11
N ALA A 222 -4.69 6.53 5.31
CA ALA A 222 -5.13 5.23 5.80
C ALA A 222 -3.95 4.38 6.34
N VAL A 223 -2.82 4.34 5.63
CA VAL A 223 -1.58 3.69 6.10
C VAL A 223 -1.07 4.35 7.38
N LEU A 224 -0.98 5.69 7.40
CA LEU A 224 -0.49 6.43 8.57
C LEU A 224 -1.38 6.20 9.80
N ASN A 225 -2.70 6.17 9.63
CA ASN A 225 -3.63 5.89 10.72
C ASN A 225 -3.47 4.46 11.23
N ALA A 226 -3.35 3.47 10.34
CA ALA A 226 -3.12 2.07 10.72
C ALA A 226 -1.82 1.89 11.50
N LEU A 227 -0.72 2.50 11.05
CA LEU A 227 0.56 2.48 11.75
C LEU A 227 0.50 3.07 13.17
N ASN A 228 -0.41 4.02 13.40
CA ASN A 228 -0.63 4.64 14.71
C ASN A 228 -1.71 3.93 15.56
N GLY A 229 -2.20 2.77 15.14
CA GLY A 229 -3.25 2.03 15.84
C GLY A 229 -4.65 2.66 15.77
N GLY A 230 -4.87 3.58 14.83
CA GLY A 230 -6.17 4.21 14.59
C GLY A 230 -7.20 3.25 13.97
N SER A 231 -8.49 3.57 14.09
CA SER A 231 -9.58 2.75 13.54
C SER A 231 -9.38 2.47 12.05
N THR A 232 -9.38 1.18 11.71
CA THR A 232 -8.71 0.60 10.53
C THR A 232 -9.59 0.46 9.30
N THR A 233 -10.82 0.94 9.35
CA THR A 233 -11.77 0.81 8.24
C THR A 233 -12.49 2.13 8.06
N PRO A 234 -12.31 2.83 6.93
CA PRO A 234 -13.32 3.74 6.41
C PRO A 234 -14.70 3.09 6.63
N PRO A 235 -15.63 3.65 7.41
CA PRO A 235 -16.97 3.08 7.49
C PRO A 235 -17.51 3.02 6.07
N SER A 236 -17.75 1.81 5.55
CA SER A 236 -18.36 1.59 4.23
C SER A 236 -19.80 2.08 4.21
N ASP A 237 -20.38 2.20 5.39
CA ASP A 237 -21.77 2.53 5.57
C ASP A 237 -21.96 4.05 5.43
N ALA A 238 -23.04 4.41 4.76
CA ALA A 238 -23.45 5.79 4.69
C ALA A 238 -23.76 6.27 6.12
N GLY A 239 -23.22 7.43 6.47
CA GLY A 239 -23.41 8.01 7.80
C GLY A 239 -23.31 9.52 7.75
N GLN A 240 -23.71 10.15 8.84
CA GLN A 240 -23.67 11.60 8.96
C GLN A 240 -22.25 12.08 9.25
N ILE A 241 -21.90 13.26 8.74
CA ILE A 241 -20.65 13.96 9.08
C ILE A 241 -21.02 15.18 9.93
N LYS A 242 -20.84 15.06 11.24
CA LYS A 242 -21.25 16.08 12.22
C LYS A 242 -20.07 16.96 12.60
N GLY A 243 -20.21 18.28 12.45
CA GLY A 243 -19.22 19.26 12.87
C GLY A 243 -19.14 19.34 14.40
N VAL A 244 -17.93 19.25 14.95
CA VAL A 244 -17.69 19.28 16.40
C VAL A 244 -18.09 20.63 17.00
N GLY A 245 -17.79 21.74 16.33
CA GLY A 245 -18.11 23.08 16.82
C GLY A 245 -19.59 23.43 16.80
N SER A 246 -20.37 22.86 15.88
CA SER A 246 -21.78 23.20 15.67
C SER A 246 -22.75 22.16 16.21
N GLY A 247 -22.33 20.91 16.33
CA GLY A 247 -23.22 19.76 16.55
C GLY A 247 -24.13 19.45 15.37
N ARG A 248 -23.92 20.11 14.21
CA ARG A 248 -24.74 20.00 13.00
C ARG A 248 -24.05 19.17 11.92
N CYS A 249 -24.85 18.64 11.00
CA CYS A 249 -24.40 17.73 9.97
C CYS A 249 -24.10 18.45 8.65
N LEU A 250 -23.13 17.91 7.90
CA LEU A 250 -22.86 18.29 6.52
C LEU A 250 -24.09 17.93 5.66
N ASP A 251 -24.71 18.95 5.10
CA ASP A 251 -26.03 18.88 4.49
C ASP A 251 -26.00 19.45 3.08
N VAL A 252 -26.66 18.76 2.15
CA VAL A 252 -26.98 19.31 0.84
C VAL A 252 -28.31 20.08 0.95
N PRO A 253 -28.31 21.41 0.73
CA PRO A 253 -29.50 22.25 0.92
C PRO A 253 -30.72 21.72 0.16
N ASN A 254 -31.84 21.59 0.88
CA ASN A 254 -33.14 21.16 0.35
C ASN A 254 -33.11 19.81 -0.39
N ALA A 255 -32.16 18.93 -0.04
CA ALA A 255 -31.91 17.68 -0.74
C ALA A 255 -31.72 17.84 -2.26
N SER A 256 -31.17 18.98 -2.69
CA SER A 256 -30.83 19.24 -4.08
C SER A 256 -29.90 18.15 -4.64
N THR A 257 -30.07 17.83 -5.92
CA THR A 257 -29.15 16.98 -6.69
C THR A 257 -28.46 17.75 -7.82
N THR A 258 -28.64 19.06 -7.87
CA THR A 258 -28.04 19.94 -8.88
C THR A 258 -26.54 20.09 -8.63
N ASP A 259 -25.75 19.82 -9.66
CA ASP A 259 -24.31 20.04 -9.64
C ASP A 259 -23.99 21.51 -9.36
N GLY A 260 -23.03 21.72 -8.46
CA GLY A 260 -22.69 23.04 -7.98
C GLY A 260 -23.53 23.53 -6.80
N THR A 261 -24.39 22.71 -6.19
CA THR A 261 -25.04 23.12 -4.93
C THR A 261 -24.01 23.18 -3.81
N GLN A 262 -23.76 24.37 -3.24
CA GLN A 262 -22.85 24.53 -2.10
C GLN A 262 -23.42 23.84 -0.86
N LEU A 263 -22.57 23.16 -0.10
CA LEU A 263 -23.00 22.53 1.15
C LEU A 263 -23.14 23.52 2.29
N GLN A 264 -23.89 23.09 3.28
CA GLN A 264 -24.13 23.84 4.51
C GLN A 264 -24.05 22.93 5.75
N LEU A 265 -24.07 23.56 6.92
CA LEU A 265 -24.44 22.92 8.17
C LEU A 265 -25.96 22.96 8.33
N TRP A 266 -26.53 21.83 8.73
CA TRP A 266 -27.94 21.73 9.12
C TRP A 266 -28.13 20.76 10.28
N ASP A 267 -29.21 20.91 11.04
CA ASP A 267 -29.56 19.98 12.11
C ASP A 267 -29.62 18.54 11.58
N CYS A 268 -29.01 17.63 12.33
CA CYS A 268 -28.88 16.22 11.93
C CYS A 268 -30.27 15.54 11.95
N ASN A 269 -30.71 14.99 10.81
CA ASN A 269 -32.09 14.48 10.69
C ASN A 269 -32.24 13.15 9.90
N ASN A 270 -31.15 12.40 9.68
CA ASN A 270 -31.12 11.15 8.91
C ASN A 270 -31.63 11.27 7.45
N GLY A 271 -31.79 12.49 6.92
CA GLY A 271 -32.14 12.72 5.53
C GLY A 271 -31.08 12.17 4.59
N SER A 272 -31.49 11.69 3.40
CA SER A 272 -30.57 11.17 2.38
C SER A 272 -29.51 12.18 1.94
N ASN A 273 -29.82 13.47 2.06
CA ASN A 273 -28.95 14.61 1.79
C ASN A 273 -27.88 14.87 2.86
N GLN A 274 -27.86 14.07 3.93
CA GLN A 274 -26.85 14.07 4.99
C GLN A 274 -26.13 12.71 5.10
N GLN A 275 -26.42 11.76 4.21
CA GLN A 275 -25.81 10.43 4.22
C GLN A 275 -24.59 10.39 3.30
N TRP A 276 -23.41 10.33 3.92
CA TRP A 276 -22.13 10.40 3.23
C TRP A 276 -21.37 9.08 3.32
N THR A 277 -21.07 8.48 2.18
CA THR A 277 -20.23 7.27 2.09
C THR A 277 -18.79 7.66 1.74
N TYR A 278 -17.82 7.28 2.56
CA TYR A 278 -16.41 7.46 2.23
C TYR A 278 -15.89 6.24 1.46
N THR A 279 -15.52 6.44 0.19
CA THR A 279 -15.15 5.34 -0.70
C THR A 279 -13.68 4.95 -0.54
N ALA A 280 -13.31 3.76 -1.04
CA ALA A 280 -11.92 3.32 -1.09
C ALA A 280 -11.01 4.25 -1.94
N ALA A 281 -11.58 4.97 -2.91
CA ALA A 281 -10.88 5.98 -3.70
C ALA A 281 -10.72 7.32 -2.96
N GLY A 282 -11.31 7.45 -1.77
CA GLY A 282 -11.29 8.63 -0.93
C GLY A 282 -12.32 9.70 -1.28
N GLU A 283 -13.38 9.35 -2.00
CA GLU A 283 -14.48 10.28 -2.26
C GLU A 283 -15.44 10.28 -1.07
N LEU A 284 -16.10 11.41 -0.82
CA LEU A 284 -17.27 11.49 0.06
C LEU A 284 -18.52 11.59 -0.81
N ARG A 285 -19.24 10.47 -0.97
CA ARG A 285 -20.39 10.36 -1.86
C ARG A 285 -21.71 10.58 -1.12
N VAL A 286 -22.64 11.26 -1.77
CA VAL A 286 -24.05 11.43 -1.36
C VAL A 286 -24.95 11.01 -2.53
N TYR A 287 -26.13 10.49 -2.23
CA TYR A 287 -27.09 9.95 -3.23
C TYR A 287 -26.52 8.84 -4.14
N GLY A 288 -25.40 8.22 -3.75
CA GLY A 288 -24.71 7.19 -4.50
C GLY A 288 -23.76 7.70 -5.59
N ASN A 289 -24.14 8.71 -6.37
CA ASN A 289 -23.38 9.19 -7.55
C ASN A 289 -22.96 10.67 -7.53
N LYS A 290 -23.23 11.40 -6.44
CA LYS A 290 -22.71 12.76 -6.23
C LYS A 290 -21.55 12.73 -5.26
N CYS A 291 -20.55 13.57 -5.50
CA CYS A 291 -19.33 13.65 -4.73
C CYS A 291 -19.22 15.03 -4.06
N LEU A 292 -18.65 15.04 -2.86
CA LEU A 292 -18.14 16.25 -2.23
C LEU A 292 -17.00 16.80 -3.10
N ASP A 293 -17.18 17.99 -3.64
CA ASP A 293 -16.37 18.58 -4.69
C ASP A 293 -15.88 19.97 -4.25
N ALA A 294 -14.58 20.22 -4.43
CA ALA A 294 -14.00 21.54 -4.27
C ALA A 294 -13.93 22.28 -5.61
N ALA A 295 -14.55 23.45 -5.70
CA ALA A 295 -14.58 24.29 -6.91
C ALA A 295 -13.35 25.19 -7.05
N GLY A 296 -12.24 24.86 -6.38
CA GLY A 296 -11.00 25.63 -6.36
C GLY A 296 -10.03 25.12 -5.29
N THR A 297 -8.80 25.62 -5.28
CA THR A 297 -7.73 25.18 -4.37
C THR A 297 -7.31 26.22 -3.33
N GLY A 298 -7.87 27.44 -3.39
CA GLY A 298 -7.56 28.53 -2.46
C GLY A 298 -8.46 28.57 -1.24
N ASN A 299 -8.05 29.35 -0.23
CA ASN A 299 -8.91 29.69 0.91
C ASN A 299 -10.19 30.38 0.42
N GLY A 300 -11.34 29.97 0.95
CA GLY A 300 -12.65 30.45 0.51
C GLY A 300 -13.23 29.68 -0.67
N ALA A 301 -12.52 28.70 -1.24
CA ALA A 301 -13.06 27.91 -2.33
C ALA A 301 -14.34 27.20 -1.88
N LYS A 302 -15.37 27.30 -2.73
CA LYS A 302 -16.67 26.69 -2.52
C LYS A 302 -16.56 25.18 -2.45
N VAL A 303 -17.18 24.58 -1.44
CA VAL A 303 -17.35 23.13 -1.35
C VAL A 303 -18.80 22.80 -1.66
N GLN A 304 -19.01 21.95 -2.66
CA GLN A 304 -20.30 21.70 -3.31
C GLN A 304 -20.51 20.20 -3.56
N ILE A 305 -21.70 19.82 -4.03
CA ILE A 305 -21.88 18.53 -4.70
C ILE A 305 -21.64 18.68 -6.21
N TYR A 306 -21.02 17.66 -6.80
CA TYR A 306 -20.87 17.53 -8.24
C TYR A 306 -20.96 16.05 -8.65
N SER A 307 -21.21 15.75 -9.92
CA SER A 307 -21.17 14.38 -10.43
C SER A 307 -19.78 13.76 -10.21
N CYS A 308 -19.72 12.53 -9.70
CA CYS A 308 -18.45 11.87 -9.40
C CYS A 308 -17.68 11.55 -10.70
N TRP A 309 -16.41 11.95 -10.78
CA TRP A 309 -15.55 11.65 -11.94
C TRP A 309 -14.11 11.23 -11.56
N GLY A 310 -13.81 11.11 -10.26
CA GLY A 310 -12.51 10.62 -9.77
C GLY A 310 -11.39 11.66 -9.71
N GLY A 311 -11.71 12.95 -9.92
CA GLY A 311 -10.77 14.06 -9.79
C GLY A 311 -10.23 14.23 -8.37
N ASP A 312 -9.00 14.71 -8.23
CA ASP A 312 -8.39 14.92 -6.90
C ASP A 312 -9.06 16.03 -6.08
N ASN A 313 -9.83 16.92 -6.73
CA ASN A 313 -10.69 17.90 -6.06
C ASN A 313 -11.97 17.25 -5.45
N GLN A 314 -12.23 15.97 -5.73
CA GLN A 314 -13.30 15.16 -5.15
C GLN A 314 -12.78 14.11 -4.15
N LYS A 315 -11.46 14.08 -3.91
CA LYS A 315 -10.83 13.16 -2.97
C LYS A 315 -10.46 13.89 -1.69
N TRP A 316 -10.67 13.21 -0.57
CA TRP A 316 -10.53 13.75 0.77
C TRP A 316 -9.74 12.80 1.63
N ARG A 317 -8.95 13.34 2.56
CA ARG A 317 -8.23 12.60 3.60
C ARG A 317 -8.94 12.82 4.92
N LEU A 318 -9.32 11.73 5.58
CA LEU A 318 -9.90 11.76 6.92
C LEU A 318 -8.77 11.57 7.94
N ASN A 319 -8.38 12.65 8.61
CA ASN A 319 -7.31 12.62 9.60
C ASN A 319 -7.84 12.19 10.98
N SER A 320 -6.95 11.68 11.83
CA SER A 320 -7.29 11.21 13.17
C SER A 320 -7.73 12.32 14.15
N ASP A 321 -7.38 13.57 13.87
CA ASP A 321 -7.80 14.75 14.63
C ASP A 321 -9.23 15.23 14.30
N GLY A 322 -9.91 14.54 13.38
CA GLY A 322 -11.26 14.85 12.91
C GLY A 322 -11.29 15.84 11.74
N SER A 323 -10.15 16.32 11.26
CA SER A 323 -10.11 17.17 10.06
C SER A 323 -10.33 16.37 8.77
N ILE A 324 -11.00 17.00 7.81
CA ILE A 324 -11.23 16.45 6.46
C ILE A 324 -10.48 17.35 5.48
N VAL A 325 -9.47 16.81 4.80
CA VAL A 325 -8.55 17.60 3.96
C VAL A 325 -8.70 17.23 2.48
N GLY A 326 -8.92 18.22 1.61
CA GLY A 326 -8.94 18.00 0.16
C GLY A 326 -7.58 17.55 -0.35
N VAL A 327 -7.54 16.51 -1.19
CA VAL A 327 -6.28 15.95 -1.72
C VAL A 327 -5.57 16.97 -2.60
N GLN A 328 -6.27 17.54 -3.59
CA GLN A 328 -5.70 18.51 -4.52
C GLN A 328 -5.25 19.81 -3.84
N SER A 329 -6.04 20.33 -2.89
CA SER A 329 -5.81 21.65 -2.29
C SER A 329 -4.89 21.61 -1.08
N GLY A 330 -4.85 20.50 -0.34
CA GLY A 330 -4.23 20.44 0.98
C GLY A 330 -4.97 21.24 2.06
N LEU A 331 -6.17 21.75 1.76
CA LEU A 331 -6.99 22.58 2.65
C LEU A 331 -8.08 21.77 3.37
N CYS A 332 -8.48 22.24 4.55
CA CYS A 332 -9.50 21.63 5.39
C CYS A 332 -10.91 22.04 4.97
N LEU A 333 -11.86 21.12 5.14
CA LEU A 333 -13.29 21.40 5.15
C LEU A 333 -13.64 22.31 6.34
N ASP A 334 -14.15 23.50 6.06
CA ASP A 334 -14.30 24.60 7.01
C ASP A 334 -15.72 25.17 6.96
N ALA A 335 -16.37 25.29 8.12
CA ALA A 335 -17.63 26.03 8.23
C ALA A 335 -17.33 27.55 8.24
N VAL A 336 -17.88 28.27 7.26
CA VAL A 336 -17.55 29.67 6.96
C VAL A 336 -17.67 30.56 8.19
N GLY A 337 -16.61 31.31 8.49
CA GLY A 337 -16.58 32.25 9.61
C GLY A 337 -16.74 31.60 10.99
N ALA A 338 -16.47 30.30 11.09
CA ALA A 338 -16.80 29.47 12.26
C ALA A 338 -18.29 29.53 12.66
N GLY A 339 -19.18 29.78 11.69
CA GLY A 339 -20.62 29.75 11.90
C GLY A 339 -21.09 28.38 12.36
N THR A 340 -22.10 28.38 13.22
CA THR A 340 -22.65 27.14 13.81
C THR A 340 -24.13 26.97 13.56
N ALA A 341 -24.80 27.96 12.97
CA ALA A 341 -26.24 27.93 12.71
C ALA A 341 -26.56 27.12 11.44
N ASN A 342 -27.82 26.68 11.35
CA ASN A 342 -28.39 26.14 10.12
C ASN A 342 -28.17 27.12 8.96
N GLY A 343 -27.72 26.60 7.82
CA GLY A 343 -27.40 27.42 6.64
C GLY A 343 -25.97 27.98 6.61
N THR A 344 -25.15 27.72 7.63
CA THR A 344 -23.72 28.07 7.55
C THR A 344 -23.07 27.30 6.41
N LEU A 345 -22.57 28.01 5.40
CA LEU A 345 -21.95 27.40 4.23
C LEU A 345 -20.62 26.72 4.56
N ILE A 346 -20.23 25.78 3.71
CA ILE A 346 -18.94 25.08 3.78
C ILE A 346 -17.99 25.57 2.70
N GLN A 347 -16.72 25.74 3.07
CA GLN A 347 -15.63 26.17 2.20
C GLN A 347 -14.37 25.32 2.43
N LEU A 348 -13.35 25.55 1.61
CA LEU A 348 -11.98 25.17 1.93
C LEU A 348 -11.26 26.31 2.64
N TYR A 349 -10.46 25.95 3.65
CA TYR A 349 -9.57 26.91 4.31
C TYR A 349 -8.31 26.24 4.86
N SER A 350 -7.29 27.04 5.14
CA SER A 350 -6.08 26.57 5.80
C SER A 350 -6.43 25.85 7.10
N CYS A 351 -5.86 24.65 7.28
CA CYS A 351 -6.11 23.84 8.46
C CYS A 351 -5.61 24.55 9.72
N SER A 352 -6.48 24.70 10.72
CA SER A 352 -6.23 25.51 11.93
C SER A 352 -6.41 24.73 13.23
N ASN A 353 -6.88 23.48 13.17
CA ASN A 353 -7.37 22.71 14.32
C ASN A 353 -8.59 23.33 15.03
N GLY A 354 -9.22 24.34 14.41
CA GLY A 354 -10.45 24.96 14.90
C GLY A 354 -11.61 23.96 14.99
N SER A 355 -12.54 24.18 15.91
CA SER A 355 -13.72 23.33 16.09
C SER A 355 -14.65 23.31 14.87
N ASN A 356 -14.61 24.35 14.04
CA ASN A 356 -15.34 24.48 12.78
C ASN A 356 -14.73 23.68 11.62
N GLN A 357 -13.56 23.06 11.83
CA GLN A 357 -12.86 22.19 10.87
C GLN A 357 -12.74 20.74 11.37
N ARG A 358 -13.34 20.41 12.52
CA ARG A 358 -13.33 19.06 13.08
C ARG A 358 -14.69 18.43 12.94
N TRP A 359 -14.70 17.15 12.56
CA TRP A 359 -15.88 16.40 12.19
C TRP A 359 -15.85 15.02 12.82
N THR A 360 -17.02 14.51 13.17
CA THR A 360 -17.22 13.13 13.64
C THR A 360 -18.17 12.41 12.69
N ARG A 361 -17.88 11.14 12.38
CA ARG A 361 -18.80 10.28 11.63
C ARG A 361 -19.66 9.50 12.61
N THR A 362 -20.97 9.43 12.37
CA THR A 362 -21.94 8.70 13.20
C THR A 362 -22.95 7.98 12.34
#